data_AF-A0A349K3W5-F1
#
_entry.id   AF-A0A349K3W5-F1
#
_cell.length_a   1.000
_cell.length_b   1.000
_cell.length_c   1.000
_cell.angle_alpha   90.00
_cell.angle_beta   90.00
_cell.angle_gamma   90.00
#
_symmetry.space_group_name_H-M   'P 1'
#
loop_
_entity.id
_entity.type
_entity.pdbx_description
1 polymer ?
#
loop_
_entity_poly.entity_id
_entity_poly.type
_entity_poly.pdbx_seq_one_letter_code
_entity_poly.pdbx_strand_id
1 'polypeptide(L)'
;ILDKAKARAGVQDDSGLQEEDLRWVIAEFKKLIRKRAGRAFPEDPMEQLHGSVNAVFNSWNNDRAKVYRRKYGIPAEWGTAVNVQAMVFGNTGKNSGTGVAFTRDPATGENVFYGEYLIDAQGEDVVAGVRTPKQVARMAKDLPGSFKELLKIRKILEKHFRDVQDVEFT
;
A
#
# COMPACT_ATOMS: atom_id res chain seq x y z
N ILE A 1 -13.58 -12.83 -7.23
CA ILE A 1 -14.79 -12.55 -6.42
C ILE A 1 -15.25 -11.14 -6.71
N LEU A 2 -14.37 -10.14 -6.62
CA LEU A 2 -14.64 -8.75 -7.00
C LEU A 2 -15.21 -8.60 -8.43
N ASP A 3 -14.62 -9.23 -9.46
CA ASP A 3 -15.19 -9.15 -10.82
C ASP A 3 -16.63 -9.68 -10.92
N LYS A 4 -16.97 -10.69 -10.12
CA LYS A 4 -18.35 -11.20 -10.05
C LYS A 4 -19.27 -10.22 -9.32
N ALA A 5 -18.77 -9.52 -8.30
CA ALA A 5 -19.53 -8.47 -7.62
C ALA A 5 -19.80 -7.31 -8.59
N LYS A 6 -18.77 -6.85 -9.31
CA LYS A 6 -18.90 -5.81 -10.34
C LYS A 6 -19.90 -6.17 -11.42
N ALA A 7 -19.81 -7.38 -11.97
CA ALA A 7 -20.75 -7.87 -12.97
C ALA A 7 -22.21 -7.94 -12.43
N ARG A 8 -22.40 -8.27 -11.15
CA ARG A 8 -23.73 -8.29 -10.51
C ARG A 8 -24.30 -6.90 -10.26
N ALA A 9 -23.44 -5.96 -9.88
CA ALA A 9 -23.79 -4.58 -9.60
C ALA A 9 -23.90 -3.70 -10.86
N GLY A 10 -23.42 -4.20 -12.01
CA GLY A 10 -23.41 -3.45 -13.27
C GLY A 10 -22.39 -2.30 -13.28
N VAL A 11 -21.31 -2.41 -12.50
CA VAL A 11 -20.27 -1.38 -12.39
C VAL A 11 -18.97 -1.85 -13.03
N GLN A 12 -18.17 -0.91 -13.53
CA GLN A 12 -16.88 -1.20 -14.16
C GLN A 12 -15.74 -1.29 -13.13
N ASP A 13 -15.83 -0.49 -12.07
CA ASP A 13 -14.76 -0.29 -11.09
C ASP A 13 -15.23 -0.68 -9.69
N ASP A 14 -14.28 -1.09 -8.84
CA ASP A 14 -14.56 -1.52 -7.46
C ASP A 14 -15.17 -0.37 -6.62
N SER A 15 -14.84 0.89 -6.95
CA SER A 15 -15.42 2.09 -6.33
C SER A 15 -16.91 2.28 -6.61
N GLY A 16 -17.48 1.57 -7.60
CA GLY A 16 -18.91 1.60 -7.89
C GLY A 16 -19.75 0.67 -7.00
N LEU A 17 -19.10 -0.26 -6.30
CA LEU A 17 -19.79 -1.24 -5.44
C LEU A 17 -20.45 -0.54 -4.25
N GLN A 18 -21.71 -0.90 -4.00
CA GLN A 18 -22.47 -0.39 -2.85
C GLN A 18 -22.27 -1.29 -1.63
N GLU A 19 -22.79 -0.85 -0.48
CA GLU A 19 -22.66 -1.59 0.78
C GLU A 19 -23.16 -3.03 0.66
N GLU A 20 -24.30 -3.27 -0.01
CA GLU A 20 -24.85 -4.62 -0.15
C GLU A 20 -23.93 -5.54 -0.97
N ASP A 21 -23.29 -5.00 -2.01
CA ASP A 21 -22.32 -5.72 -2.84
C ASP A 21 -21.09 -6.10 -2.02
N LEU A 22 -20.58 -5.18 -1.20
CA LEU A 22 -19.44 -5.40 -0.34
C LEU A 22 -19.74 -6.46 0.74
N ARG A 23 -20.95 -6.45 1.32
CA ARG A 23 -21.40 -7.52 2.24
C ARG A 23 -21.40 -8.89 1.56
N TRP A 24 -21.83 -8.97 0.29
CA TRP A 24 -21.73 -10.20 -0.48
C TRP A 24 -20.28 -10.63 -0.74
N VAL A 25 -19.40 -9.69 -1.11
CA VAL A 25 -17.96 -9.94 -1.31
C VAL A 25 -17.31 -10.50 -0.05
N ILE A 26 -17.58 -9.91 1.12
CA ILE A 26 -17.06 -10.39 2.42
C ILE A 26 -17.49 -11.84 2.68
N ALA A 27 -18.77 -12.15 2.46
CA ALA A 27 -19.29 -13.50 2.67
C ALA A 27 -18.61 -14.53 1.76
N GLU A 28 -18.39 -14.20 0.48
CA GLU A 28 -17.72 -15.09 -0.48
C GLU A 28 -16.23 -15.26 -0.15
N PHE A 29 -15.54 -14.20 0.30
CA PHE A 29 -14.15 -14.34 0.75
C PHE A 29 -14.03 -15.21 2.00
N LYS A 30 -14.90 -15.06 3.00
CA LYS A 30 -14.92 -15.93 4.19
C LYS A 30 -15.15 -17.41 3.80
N LYS A 31 -16.04 -17.69 2.86
CA LYS A 31 -16.25 -19.04 2.30
C LYS A 31 -15.00 -19.57 1.59
N LEU A 32 -14.35 -18.74 0.76
CA LEU A 32 -13.14 -19.11 0.04
C LEU A 32 -11.99 -19.44 1.00
N ILE A 33 -11.81 -18.63 2.04
CA ILE A 33 -10.80 -18.85 3.09
C ILE A 33 -11.06 -20.19 3.78
N ARG A 34 -12.30 -20.46 4.20
CA ARG A 34 -12.66 -21.75 4.80
C ARG A 34 -12.38 -22.94 3.87
N LYS A 35 -12.70 -22.80 2.58
CA LYS A 35 -12.45 -23.85 1.58
C LYS A 35 -10.96 -24.12 1.38
N ARG A 36 -10.11 -23.09 1.37
CA ARG A 36 -8.68 -23.22 1.07
C ARG A 36 -7.82 -23.52 2.30
N ALA A 37 -8.11 -22.88 3.42
CA ALA A 37 -7.34 -23.00 4.66
C ALA A 37 -7.88 -24.08 5.60
N GLY A 38 -9.06 -24.65 5.32
CA GLY A 38 -9.71 -25.64 6.19
C GLY A 38 -10.28 -25.09 7.50
N ARG A 39 -10.13 -23.78 7.74
CA ARG A 39 -10.58 -23.09 8.96
C ARG A 39 -11.24 -21.76 8.63
N ALA A 40 -12.10 -21.28 9.53
CA ALA A 40 -12.72 -19.97 9.38
C ALA A 40 -11.66 -18.85 9.44
N PHE A 41 -12.02 -17.68 8.91
CA PHE A 41 -11.20 -16.48 9.11
C PHE A 41 -11.18 -16.14 10.62
N PRO A 42 -10.00 -15.88 11.22
CA PRO A 42 -9.90 -15.53 12.63
C PRO A 42 -10.59 -14.17 12.86
N GLU A 43 -11.51 -14.09 13.82
CA GLU A 43 -12.21 -12.84 14.16
C GLU A 43 -11.50 -12.09 15.30
N ASP A 44 -10.62 -12.74 16.06
CA ASP A 44 -9.79 -12.11 17.09
C ASP A 44 -8.63 -11.32 16.44
N PRO A 45 -8.54 -9.99 16.64
CA PRO A 45 -7.45 -9.18 16.12
C PRO A 45 -6.06 -9.64 16.59
N MET A 46 -5.95 -10.19 17.80
CA MET A 46 -4.66 -10.67 18.31
C MET A 46 -4.23 -11.95 17.60
N GLU A 47 -5.16 -12.86 17.32
CA GLU A 47 -4.88 -14.04 16.51
C GLU A 47 -4.47 -13.65 15.08
N GLN A 48 -5.11 -12.64 14.48
CA GLN A 48 -4.72 -12.07 13.19
C GLN A 48 -3.31 -11.46 13.21
N LEU A 49 -2.97 -10.71 14.27
CA LEU A 49 -1.66 -10.09 14.44
C LEU A 49 -0.56 -11.16 14.56
N HIS A 50 -0.73 -12.13 15.45
CA HIS A 50 0.21 -13.23 15.61
C HIS A 50 0.34 -14.06 14.33
N GLY A 51 -0.77 -14.31 13.63
CA GLY A 51 -0.77 -14.96 12.33
C GLY A 51 0.04 -14.19 11.28
N SER A 52 -0.13 -12.88 11.21
CA SER A 52 0.59 -11.99 10.29
C SER A 52 2.09 -11.93 10.58
N VAL A 53 2.47 -11.78 11.86
CA VAL A 53 3.89 -11.77 12.31
C VAL A 53 4.58 -13.08 11.90
N ASN A 54 3.95 -14.22 12.19
CA ASN A 54 4.49 -15.53 11.83
C ASN A 54 4.58 -15.72 10.31
N ALA A 55 3.61 -15.21 9.55
CA ALA A 55 3.64 -15.25 8.10
C ALA A 55 4.83 -14.45 7.52
N VAL A 56 5.14 -13.28 8.08
CA VAL A 56 6.31 -12.49 7.66
C VAL A 56 7.62 -13.25 7.92
N PHE A 57 7.81 -13.83 9.12
CA PHE A 57 9.00 -14.62 9.39
C PHE A 57 9.13 -15.86 8.49
N ASN A 58 8.03 -16.55 8.24
CA ASN A 58 8.01 -17.68 7.29
C ASN A 58 8.34 -17.23 5.86
N SER A 59 7.90 -16.02 5.47
CA SER A 59 8.18 -15.48 4.13
C SER A 59 9.67 -15.27 3.85
N TRP A 60 10.49 -14.99 4.87
CA TRP A 60 11.94 -14.93 4.74
C TRP A 60 12.55 -16.24 4.23
N ASN A 61 11.92 -17.37 4.52
CA ASN A 61 12.39 -18.69 4.16
C ASN A 61 11.72 -19.28 2.90
N ASN A 62 10.89 -18.51 2.20
CA ASN A 62 10.32 -18.96 0.93
C ASN A 62 11.40 -19.06 -0.17
N ASP A 63 11.13 -19.86 -1.20
CA ASP A 63 12.12 -20.14 -2.24
C ASP A 63 12.49 -18.91 -3.05
N ARG A 64 11.53 -18.01 -3.29
CA ARG A 64 11.76 -16.74 -3.99
C ARG A 64 12.74 -15.85 -3.23
N ALA A 65 12.58 -15.70 -1.92
CA ALA A 65 13.43 -14.92 -1.04
C ALA A 65 14.84 -15.53 -0.95
N LYS A 66 14.94 -16.86 -0.85
CA LYS A 66 16.24 -17.57 -0.88
C LYS A 66 17.00 -17.32 -2.19
N VAL A 67 16.31 -17.39 -3.33
CA VAL A 67 16.91 -17.08 -4.65
C VAL A 67 17.36 -15.63 -4.72
N TYR A 68 16.51 -14.69 -4.31
CA TYR A 68 16.84 -13.27 -4.28
C TYR A 68 18.08 -12.98 -3.44
N ARG A 69 18.15 -13.53 -2.22
CA ARG A 69 19.31 -13.38 -1.34
C ARG A 69 20.60 -13.91 -1.95
N ARG A 70 20.57 -15.10 -2.55
CA ARG A 70 21.76 -15.66 -3.24
C ARG A 70 22.21 -14.77 -4.39
N LYS A 71 21.27 -14.21 -5.16
CA LYS A 71 21.58 -13.33 -6.30
C LYS A 71 22.26 -12.03 -5.86
N TYR A 72 21.83 -11.45 -4.74
CA TYR A 72 22.33 -10.15 -4.27
C TYR A 72 23.32 -10.24 -3.10
N GLY A 73 23.77 -11.45 -2.73
CA GLY A 73 24.74 -11.66 -1.66
C GLY A 73 24.24 -11.28 -0.26
N ILE A 74 22.92 -11.36 -0.02
CA ILE A 74 22.32 -11.01 1.27
C ILE A 74 22.39 -12.22 2.21
N PRO A 75 23.04 -12.11 3.40
CA PRO A 75 23.16 -13.22 4.33
C PRO A 75 21.80 -13.73 4.85
N ALA A 76 21.68 -15.03 5.03
CA ALA A 76 20.40 -15.64 5.44
C ALA A 76 20.11 -15.40 6.93
N GLU A 77 21.15 -15.30 7.74
CA GLU A 77 21.15 -15.11 9.19
C GLU A 77 20.64 -13.74 9.64
N TRP A 78 20.55 -12.75 8.73
CA TRP A 78 20.01 -11.43 9.06
C TRP A 78 18.52 -11.47 9.44
N GLY A 79 17.76 -12.41 8.87
CA GLY A 79 16.33 -12.49 9.08
C GLY A 79 15.55 -11.32 8.48
N THR A 80 14.32 -11.14 8.93
CA THR A 80 13.46 -9.99 8.61
C THR A 80 12.80 -9.48 9.87
N ALA A 81 12.62 -8.16 9.98
CA ALA A 81 11.81 -7.56 11.03
C ALA A 81 10.31 -7.59 10.67
N VAL A 82 9.47 -7.28 11.65
CA VAL A 82 8.04 -7.01 11.46
C VAL A 82 7.73 -5.63 12.02
N ASN A 83 7.18 -4.75 11.17
CA ASN A 83 6.74 -3.42 11.57
C ASN A 83 5.23 -3.47 11.83
N VAL A 84 4.81 -3.10 13.05
CA VAL A 84 3.40 -2.95 13.41
C VAL A 84 3.14 -1.46 13.61
N GLN A 85 2.23 -0.91 12.81
CA GLN A 85 1.97 0.52 12.76
C GLN A 85 0.48 0.79 12.97
N ALA A 86 0.15 1.89 13.64
CA ALA A 86 -1.22 2.38 13.70
C ALA A 86 -1.67 2.81 12.30
N MET A 87 -2.86 2.38 11.90
CA MET A 87 -3.40 2.68 10.57
C MET A 87 -3.80 4.15 10.44
N VAL A 88 -3.52 4.72 9.27
CA VAL A 88 -4.06 5.97 8.75
C VAL A 88 -4.73 5.68 7.39
N PHE A 89 -5.73 6.47 7.01
CA PHE A 89 -6.62 6.11 5.90
C PHE A 89 -6.67 7.19 4.82
N GLY A 90 -6.07 6.91 3.66
CA GLY A 90 -6.14 7.75 2.47
C GLY A 90 -7.45 7.64 1.69
N ASN A 91 -8.33 6.70 2.05
CA ASN A 91 -9.58 6.34 1.40
C ASN A 91 -10.84 6.75 2.19
N THR A 92 -10.78 7.92 2.83
CA THR A 92 -11.89 8.48 3.63
C THR A 92 -12.59 9.66 2.95
N GLY A 93 -12.43 9.77 1.63
CA GLY A 93 -13.01 10.82 0.80
C GLY A 93 -11.98 11.77 0.18
N LYS A 94 -12.50 12.87 -0.40
CA LYS A 94 -11.76 13.76 -1.30
C LYS A 94 -10.63 14.57 -0.64
N ASN A 95 -10.62 14.65 0.69
CA ASN A 95 -9.58 15.35 1.45
C ASN A 95 -8.47 14.42 1.95
N SER A 96 -8.52 13.14 1.57
CA SER A 96 -7.59 12.10 1.96
C SER A 96 -6.94 11.52 0.71
N GLY A 97 -5.71 11.02 0.85
CA GLY A 97 -5.02 10.38 -0.26
C GLY A 97 -3.82 9.59 0.20
N THR A 98 -3.09 9.04 -0.76
CA THR A 98 -1.86 8.31 -0.52
C THR A 98 -0.97 8.44 -1.74
N GLY A 99 0.34 8.37 -1.56
CA GLY A 99 1.27 8.50 -2.66
C GLY A 99 2.68 8.06 -2.32
N VAL A 100 3.47 7.98 -3.37
CA VAL A 100 4.89 7.64 -3.34
C VAL A 100 5.66 8.72 -4.09
N ALA A 101 6.78 9.17 -3.53
CA ALA A 101 7.58 10.22 -4.14
C ALA A 101 9.06 10.12 -3.80
N PHE A 102 9.87 10.52 -4.75
CA PHE A 102 11.29 10.76 -4.61
C PHE A 102 11.57 12.24 -4.36
N THR A 103 12.53 12.52 -3.50
CA THR A 103 12.95 13.91 -3.21
C THR A 103 13.63 14.58 -4.40
N ARG A 104 14.06 13.82 -5.41
CA ARG A 104 14.57 14.25 -6.72
C ARG A 104 14.05 13.31 -7.79
N ASP A 105 14.13 13.70 -9.06
CA ASP A 105 13.85 12.78 -10.15
C ASP A 105 14.89 11.63 -10.15
N PRO A 106 14.47 10.36 -9.95
CA PRO A 106 15.40 9.24 -9.87
C PRO A 106 16.01 8.86 -11.24
N ALA A 107 15.42 9.30 -12.35
CA ALA A 107 15.91 9.02 -13.70
C ALA A 107 16.91 10.08 -14.19
N THR A 108 16.67 11.36 -13.87
CA THR A 108 17.48 12.48 -14.38
C THR A 108 18.39 13.13 -13.32
N GLY A 109 18.08 12.96 -12.03
CA GLY A 109 18.74 13.65 -10.93
C GLY A 109 18.27 15.10 -10.73
N GLU A 110 17.30 15.58 -11.50
CA GLU A 110 16.77 16.93 -11.37
C GLU A 110 16.16 17.14 -9.98
N ASN A 111 16.36 18.33 -9.40
CA ASN A 111 15.89 18.67 -8.05
C ASN A 111 14.38 19.01 -7.99
N VAL A 112 13.55 18.15 -8.57
CA VAL A 112 12.09 18.24 -8.57
C VAL A 112 11.49 17.19 -7.65
N PHE A 113 10.35 17.49 -7.02
CA PHE A 113 9.66 16.48 -6.22
C PHE A 113 8.88 15.58 -7.17
N TYR A 114 9.38 14.36 -7.36
CA TYR A 114 8.95 13.45 -8.40
C TYR A 114 8.15 12.31 -7.78
N GLY A 115 6.99 11.98 -8.32
CA GLY A 115 6.18 10.91 -7.75
C GLY A 115 4.71 11.04 -8.13
N GLU A 116 3.91 10.18 -7.54
CA GLU A 116 2.50 10.04 -7.87
C GLU A 116 1.65 9.83 -6.60
N TYR A 117 0.38 10.22 -6.68
CA TYR A 117 -0.59 10.06 -5.60
C TYR A 117 -1.99 9.78 -6.14
N LEU A 118 -2.83 9.24 -5.26
CA LEU A 118 -4.25 9.05 -5.49
C LEU A 118 -5.03 9.70 -4.35
N ILE A 119 -6.18 10.31 -4.69
CA ILE A 119 -7.17 10.82 -3.73
C ILE A 119 -8.18 9.72 -3.48
N ASP A 120 -8.61 9.59 -2.23
CA ASP A 120 -9.59 8.62 -1.79
C ASP A 120 -9.16 7.19 -2.16
N ALA A 121 -7.96 6.82 -1.72
CA ALA A 121 -7.27 5.58 -2.09
C ALA A 121 -6.37 5.08 -0.95
N GLN A 122 -6.04 3.78 -0.95
CA GLN A 122 -4.98 3.24 -0.09
C GLN A 122 -3.74 2.89 -0.92
N GLY A 123 -2.58 2.74 -0.26
CA GLY A 123 -1.30 2.50 -0.95
C GLY A 123 -1.35 1.30 -1.92
N GLU A 124 -2.17 0.29 -1.62
CA GLU A 124 -2.43 -0.84 -2.51
C GLU A 124 -2.96 -0.39 -3.89
N ASP A 125 -3.83 0.62 -3.96
CA ASP A 125 -4.38 1.13 -5.22
C ASP A 125 -3.31 1.80 -6.09
N VAL A 126 -2.31 2.43 -5.47
CA VAL A 126 -1.18 3.06 -6.16
C VAL A 126 -0.29 1.98 -6.79
N VAL A 127 -0.06 0.87 -6.08
CA VAL A 127 0.80 -0.23 -6.55
C VAL A 127 0.09 -1.13 -7.56
N ALA A 128 -1.22 -1.37 -7.36
CA ALA A 128 -2.00 -2.28 -8.21
C ALA A 128 -2.29 -1.70 -9.60
N GLY A 129 -2.18 -0.38 -9.79
CA GLY A 129 -2.39 0.28 -11.08
C GLY A 129 -3.84 0.22 -11.60
N VAL A 130 -4.80 -0.04 -10.71
CA VAL A 130 -6.23 -0.10 -11.06
C VAL A 130 -6.78 1.29 -11.38
N ARG A 131 -6.22 2.32 -10.74
CA ARG A 131 -6.56 3.73 -10.97
C ARG A 131 -5.34 4.48 -11.48
N THR A 132 -5.54 5.37 -12.46
CA THR A 132 -4.46 6.22 -12.98
C THR A 132 -4.06 7.24 -11.91
N PRO A 133 -2.82 7.19 -11.40
CA PRO A 133 -2.37 8.12 -10.39
C PRO A 133 -2.06 9.50 -11.00
N LYS A 134 -2.06 10.53 -10.15
CA LYS A 134 -1.73 11.91 -10.52
C LYS A 134 -0.29 12.21 -10.11
N GLN A 135 0.41 13.04 -10.88
CA GLN A 135 1.74 13.54 -10.47
C GLN A 135 1.66 14.31 -9.14
N VAL A 136 2.57 14.06 -8.21
CA VAL A 136 2.60 14.66 -6.86
C VAL A 136 2.56 16.19 -6.88
N ALA A 137 3.12 16.83 -7.90
CA ALA A 137 3.05 18.29 -8.09
C ALA A 137 1.62 18.84 -8.17
N ARG A 138 0.62 18.02 -8.57
CA ARG A 138 -0.80 18.40 -8.61
C ARG A 138 -1.41 18.55 -7.22
N MET A 139 -0.81 17.95 -6.17
CA MET A 139 -1.27 18.15 -4.79
C MET A 139 -1.22 19.63 -4.36
N ALA A 140 -0.36 20.45 -4.98
CA ALA A 140 -0.36 21.90 -4.77
C ALA A 140 -1.73 22.55 -5.03
N LYS A 141 -2.58 21.93 -5.86
CA LYS A 141 -3.95 22.36 -6.15
C LYS A 141 -4.97 21.56 -5.36
N ASP A 142 -4.82 20.24 -5.33
CA ASP A 142 -5.83 19.35 -4.74
C ASP A 142 -5.79 19.34 -3.21
N LEU A 143 -4.60 19.35 -2.60
CA LEU A 143 -4.36 19.24 -1.15
C LEU A 143 -3.23 20.21 -0.72
N PRO A 144 -3.41 21.54 -0.87
CA PRO A 144 -2.32 22.52 -0.74
C PRO A 144 -1.67 22.55 0.64
N GLY A 145 -2.44 22.32 1.70
CA GLY A 145 -1.92 22.25 3.08
C GLY A 145 -0.96 21.08 3.25
N SER A 146 -1.40 19.87 2.92
CA SER A 146 -0.59 18.64 3.01
C SER A 146 0.63 18.70 2.08
N PHE A 147 0.48 19.26 0.87
CA PHE A 147 1.61 19.41 -0.05
C PHE A 147 2.71 20.34 0.50
N LYS A 148 2.32 21.45 1.14
CA LYS A 148 3.27 22.38 1.77
C LYS A 148 4.04 21.68 2.91
N GLU A 149 3.37 20.85 3.69
CA GLU A 149 4.00 20.06 4.75
C GLU A 149 4.92 18.98 4.18
N LEU A 150 4.49 18.28 3.14
CA LEU A 150 5.30 17.26 2.46
C LEU A 150 6.59 17.86 1.87
N LEU A 151 6.54 19.06 1.29
CA LEU A 151 7.73 19.78 0.83
C LEU A 151 8.67 20.18 1.98
N LYS A 152 8.15 20.44 3.18
CA LYS A 152 8.97 20.68 4.37
C LYS A 152 9.64 19.38 4.82
N ILE A 153 8.91 18.26 4.86
CA ILE A 153 9.41 16.93 5.22
C ILE A 153 10.49 16.49 4.23
N ARG A 154 10.28 16.64 2.93
CA ARG A 154 11.27 16.41 1.86
C ARG A 154 12.62 17.04 2.22
N LYS A 155 12.63 18.33 2.57
CA LYS A 155 13.86 19.06 2.91
C LYS A 155 14.51 18.54 4.19
N ILE A 156 13.72 18.14 5.19
CA ILE A 156 14.23 17.59 6.45
C ILE A 156 14.91 16.25 6.21
N LEU A 157 14.25 15.34 5.47
CA LEU A 157 14.78 14.00 5.19
C LEU A 157 16.05 14.07 4.34
N GLU A 158 16.04 14.82 3.23
CA GLU A 158 17.24 14.98 2.40
C GLU A 158 18.42 15.57 3.17
N LYS A 159 18.17 16.57 4.02
CA LYS A 159 19.24 17.18 4.84
C LYS A 159 19.77 16.20 5.88
N HIS A 160 18.90 15.39 6.48
CA HIS A 160 19.28 14.46 7.54
C HIS A 160 20.08 13.28 6.99
N PHE A 161 19.54 12.60 5.96
CA PHE A 161 20.16 11.41 5.38
C PHE A 161 21.24 11.73 4.34
N ARG A 162 21.30 12.97 3.85
CA ARG A 162 22.28 13.45 2.86
C ARG A 162 22.24 12.69 1.53
N ASP A 163 21.07 12.17 1.18
CA ASP A 163 20.83 11.42 -0.05
C ASP A 163 19.39 11.63 -0.54
N VAL A 164 19.12 11.26 -1.79
CA VAL A 164 17.75 11.21 -2.35
C VAL A 164 16.94 10.20 -1.55
N GLN A 165 15.72 10.58 -1.18
CA GLN A 165 14.84 9.71 -0.40
C GLN A 165 13.64 9.29 -1.25
N ASP A 166 13.28 8.01 -1.14
CA ASP A 166 12.00 7.48 -1.56
C ASP A 166 11.06 7.51 -0.35
N VAL A 167 9.90 8.15 -0.50
CA VAL A 167 8.94 8.36 0.59
C VAL A 167 7.55 7.91 0.20
N GLU A 168 6.93 7.13 1.08
CA GLU A 168 5.51 6.84 1.04
C GLU A 168 4.77 7.73 2.04
N PHE A 169 3.59 8.22 1.67
CA PHE A 169 2.77 9.07 2.52
C PHE A 169 1.27 8.77 2.37
N THR A 170 0.52 9.11 3.42
CA THR A 170 -0.94 9.07 3.48
C THR A 170 -1.42 10.34 4.16
#